data_AF-A0A938PMZ8-F1
#
_entry.id   AF-A0A938PMZ8-F1
#
_cell.length_a   1.000
_cell.length_b   1.000
_cell.length_c   1.000
_cell.angle_alpha   90.00
_cell.angle_beta   90.00
_cell.angle_gamma   90.00
#
_symmetry.space_group_name_H-M   'P 1'
#
loop_
_entity.id
_entity.type
_entity.pdbx_description
1 polymer ?
#
loop_
_entity_poly.entity_id
_entity_poly.type
_entity_poly.pdbx_seq_one_letter_code
_entity_poly.pdbx_strand_id
1 'polypeptide(L)' 'MIIVTGGAGLIGSNIVAQLNARGITDILVVDHMKNGRKMRNLA' A
#
# COMPACT_ATOMS: atom_id res chain seq x y z
N MET A 1 8.76 3.95 10.53
CA MET A 1 7.40 3.42 10.37
C MET A 1 6.48 4.46 9.74
N ILE A 2 6.03 4.22 8.50
CA ILE A 2 5.02 5.02 7.79
C ILE A 2 3.71 4.24 7.74
N ILE A 3 2.58 4.89 8.02
CA ILE A 3 1.26 4.25 7.93
C ILE A 3 0.54 4.79 6.69
N VAL A 4 0.05 3.89 5.84
CA VAL A 4 -0.73 4.24 4.64
C VAL A 4 -2.12 3.62 4.75
N THR A 5 -3.12 4.45 5.05
CA THR A 5 -4.53 4.04 5.04
C THR A 5 -5.07 4.07 3.61
N GLY A 6 -5.86 3.06 3.21
CA GLY A 6 -6.26 2.87 1.82
C GLY A 6 -5.09 2.43 0.92
N GLY A 7 -4.03 1.86 1.50
CA GLY A 7 -2.79 1.55 0.80
C GLY A 7 -2.90 0.47 -0.28
N ALA A 8 -3.97 -0.32 -0.31
CA ALA A 8 -4.23 -1.29 -1.38
C ALA A 8 -5.13 -0.71 -2.49
N GLY A 9 -5.64 0.53 -2.33
CA GLY A 9 -6.37 1.26 -3.37
C GLY A 9 -5.47 1.81 -4.48
N LEU A 10 -6.08 2.44 -5.50
CA LEU A 10 -5.37 2.98 -6.67
C LEU A 10 -4.21 3.93 -6.31
N ILE A 11 -4.49 4.91 -5.45
CA ILE A 11 -3.50 5.93 -5.07
C ILE A 11 -2.53 5.37 -4.02
N GLY A 12 -3.09 4.69 -3.02
CA GLY A 12 -2.32 4.15 -1.91
C GLY A 12 -1.21 3.20 -2.35
N SER A 13 -1.49 2.32 -3.32
CA SER A 13 -0.50 1.35 -3.78
C SER A 13 0.66 1.99 -4.54
N ASN A 14 0.39 3.05 -5.31
CA ASN A 14 1.43 3.83 -5.98
C ASN A 14 2.31 4.60 -4.99
N ILE A 15 1.72 5.12 -3.90
CA ILE A 15 2.50 5.74 -2.81
C ILE A 15 3.42 4.69 -2.17
N VAL A 16 2.91 3.50 -1.84
CA VAL A 16 3.72 2.40 -1.29
C VAL A 16 4.84 2.02 -2.24
N ALA A 17 4.56 1.85 -3.54
CA ALA A 17 5.55 1.54 -4.55
C ALA A 17 6.67 2.60 -4.63
N GLN A 18 6.32 3.89 -4.58
CA GLN A 18 7.30 4.98 -4.59
C GLN A 18 8.12 5.04 -3.30
N LEU A 19 7.51 4.76 -2.14
CA LEU A 19 8.24 4.66 -0.88
C LEU A 19 9.24 3.50 -0.92
N ASN A 20 8.84 2.34 -1.44
CA ASN A 20 9.75 1.20 -1.64
C ASN A 20 10.88 1.53 -2.63
N ALA A 21 10.59 2.22 -3.74
CA ALA A 21 11.60 2.66 -4.70
C ALA A 21 12.65 3.61 -4.08
N ARG A 22 12.28 4.34 -3.01
CA ARG A 22 13.18 5.19 -2.22
C ARG A 22 13.91 4.46 -1.09
N GLY A 23 13.77 3.13 -1.01
CA GLY A 23 14.39 2.29 0.04
C GLY A 23 13.65 2.30 1.37
N ILE A 24 12.44 2.87 1.44
CA ILE A 24 11.63 2.88 2.66
C ILE A 24 10.78 1.60 2.67
N THR A 25 11.06 0.72 3.62
CA THR A 25 10.42 -0.61 3.71
C THR A 25 9.59 -0.80 4.96
N ASP A 26 9.82 0.01 6.00
CA ASP A 26 9.05 0.00 7.25
C ASP A 26 7.71 0.75 7.07
N ILE A 27 6.79 0.11 6.34
CA ILE A 27 5.48 0.64 5.94
C ILE A 27 4.36 -0.29 6.43
N LEU A 28 3.42 0.25 7.20
CA LEU A 28 2.19 -0.43 7.59
C LEU A 28 1.04 0.02 6.69
N VAL A 29 0.52 -0.89 5.88
CA VAL A 29 -0.66 -0.65 5.04
C VAL A 29 -1.93 -1.05 5.78
N VAL A 30 -2.90 -0.14 5.85
CA VAL A 30 -4.23 -0.38 6.44
C VAL A 30 -5.29 -0.17 5.37
N ASP A 31 -6.07 -1.19 5.03
CA ASP A 31 -7.16 -1.07 4.05
C ASP A 31 -8.34 -1.97 4.43
N HIS A 32 -9.52 -1.67 3.88
CA HIS A 32 -10.69 -2.51 4.00
C HIS A 32 -10.70 -3.53 2.86
N MET A 33 -10.42 -4.79 3.23
CA MET A 33 -10.24 -5.92 2.31
C MET A 33 -11.50 -6.73 2.04
N LYS A 34 -12.67 -6.08 1.92
CA LYS A 34 -13.98 -6.77 1.85
C LYS A 34 -14.09 -7.83 0.74
N ASN A 35 -13.32 -7.70 -0.36
CA ASN A 35 -13.36 -8.60 -1.53
C ASN A 35 -11.98 -9.05 -2.05
N GLY A 36 -10.87 -8.79 -1.35
CA GLY A 36 -9.52 -9.24 -1.73
C GLY A 36 -8.90 -8.65 -3.02
N ARG A 37 -9.70 -8.12 -3.97
CA ARG A 37 -9.25 -7.62 -5.29
C ARG A 37 -8.15 -6.55 -5.21
N LYS A 38 -8.17 -5.74 -4.15
CA LYS A 38 -7.19 -4.68 -3.90
C LYS A 38 -5.77 -5.20 -3.61
N MET A 39 -5.62 -6.45 -3.14
CA MET A 39 -4.30 -7.04 -2.89
C MET A 39 -3.43 -7.07 -4.16
N ARG A 40 -4.06 -7.18 -5.33
CA ARG A 40 -3.35 -7.24 -6.62
C ARG A 40 -2.61 -5.94 -6.95
N ASN A 41 -2.94 -4.83 -6.28
CA ASN A 41 -2.27 -3.55 -6.46
C ASN A 41 -0.96 -3.47 -5.65
N LEU A 42 -0.72 -4.38 -4.70
CA LEU A 42 0.48 -4.45 -3.86
C LEU A 42 1.44 -5.57 -4.31
N ALA A 43 1.38 -5.97 -5.58
CA ALA A 43 2.20 -7.02 -6.16
C ALA A 43 3.57 -6.50 -6.65
#